data_AF-A0A529HZZ6-F1
#
_entry.id   AF-A0A529HZZ6-F1
#
_cell.length_a   1.000
_cell.length_b   1.000
_cell.length_c   1.000
_cell.angle_alpha   90.00
_cell.angle_beta   90.00
_cell.angle_gamma   90.00
#
_symmetry.space_group_name_H-M   'P 1'
#
loop_
_entity.id
_entity.type
_entity.pdbx_description
1 polymer ?
#
loop_
_entity_poly.entity_id
_entity_poly.type
_entity_poly.pdbx_seq_one_letter_code
_entity_poly.pdbx_strand_id
1 'polypeptide(L)' 'LNLYTVDRLRKTGVTAEGLGRCTYTEEHLFYSYRRTTHRKEADYGRQVSAIVLEKE' A
#
# COMPACT_ATOMS: atom_id res chain seq x y z
N LEU A 1 6.47 6.64 3.83
CA LEU A 1 5.82 5.77 4.82
C LEU A 1 6.35 4.34 4.78
N ASN A 2 6.42 3.70 3.60
CA ASN A 2 6.77 2.28 3.46
C ASN A 2 8.08 1.86 4.16
N LEU A 3 9.14 2.67 4.09
CA LEU A 3 10.40 2.35 4.77
C LEU A 3 10.33 2.45 6.30
N TYR A 4 9.47 3.32 6.84
CA TYR A 4 9.30 3.44 8.29
C TYR A 4 8.65 2.19 8.88
N THR A 5 7.62 1.63 8.23
CA THR A 5 6.99 0.38 8.68
C THR A 5 7.97 -0.79 8.63
N VAL A 6 8.74 -0.92 7.54
CA VAL A 6 9.76 -1.98 7.41
C VAL A 6 10.85 -1.86 8.48
N ASP A 7 11.35 -0.65 8.75
CA ASP A 7 12.32 -0.40 9.83
C ASP A 7 11.77 -0.82 11.20
N ARG A 8 10.51 -0.48 11.50
CA ARG A 8 9.86 -0.89 12.75
C ARG A 8 9.75 -2.40 12.90
N LEU A 9 9.41 -3.13 11.84
CA LEU A 9 9.34 -4.60 11.84
C LEU A 9 10.73 -5.23 12.04
N ARG A 10 11.75 -4.71 11.37
CA ARG A 10 13.12 -5.20 11.52
C ARG A 10 13.65 -5.01 12.94
N LYS A 11 13.33 -3.89 13.58
CA LYS A 11 13.68 -3.63 14.99
C LYS A 11 13.05 -4.60 15.99
N THR A 12 11.97 -5.28 15.62
CA THR A 12 11.36 -6.34 16.45
C THR A 12 11.84 -7.74 16.08
N GLY A 13 12.87 -7.87 15.24
CA GLY A 13 13.42 -9.16 14.80
C GLY A 13 12.66 -9.83 13.66
N VAL A 14 11.72 -9.14 13.01
CA VAL A 14 10.97 -9.67 11.85
C VAL A 14 11.74 -9.42 10.55
N THR A 15 11.94 -10.46 9.74
CA THR A 15 12.41 -10.31 8.36
C THR A 15 11.29 -9.69 7.52
N ALA A 16 11.52 -8.48 7.02
CA ALA A 16 10.50 -7.72 6.30
C ALA A 16 11.05 -7.02 5.06
N GLU A 17 10.21 -6.98 4.03
CA GLU A 17 10.40 -6.24 2.78
C GLU A 17 9.11 -5.52 2.39
N GLY A 18 9.21 -4.57 1.45
CA GLY A 18 8.05 -3.86 0.93
C GLY A 18 8.15 -3.75 -0.59
N LEU A 19 7.01 -3.70 -1.27
CA LEU A 19 6.93 -3.72 -2.74
C LEU A 19 7.58 -2.51 -3.43
N GLY A 20 7.87 -1.43 -2.71
CA GLY A 20 8.48 -0.22 -3.26
C GLY A 20 7.59 0.57 -4.24
N ARG A 21 6.30 0.26 -4.33
CA ARG A 21 5.35 0.85 -5.30
C ARG A 21 4.61 2.05 -4.70
N CYS A 22 4.24 3.00 -5.55
CA CYS A 22 3.60 4.25 -5.14
C CYS A 22 2.20 4.38 -5.72
N THR A 23 1.17 4.36 -4.86
CA THR A 23 -0.22 4.46 -5.30
C THR A 23 -0.54 5.79 -5.99
N TYR A 24 0.16 6.88 -5.63
CA TYR A 24 -0.02 8.19 -6.25
C TYR A 24 0.54 8.25 -7.68
N THR A 25 1.76 7.75 -7.89
CA THR A 25 2.46 7.84 -9.18
C THR A 25 1.92 6.83 -10.19
N GLU A 26 1.55 5.64 -9.73
CA GLU A 26 1.19 4.51 -10.60
C GLU A 26 -0.33 4.40 -10.80
N GLU A 27 -0.91 5.43 -11.41
CA GLU A 27 -2.37 5.57 -11.56
C GLU A 27 -3.06 4.41 -12.31
N HIS A 28 -2.37 3.77 -13.26
CA HIS A 28 -2.91 2.65 -14.03
C HIS A 28 -3.08 1.35 -13.22
N LEU A 29 -2.48 1.27 -12.03
CA LEU A 29 -2.52 0.07 -11.18
C LEU A 29 -3.20 0.32 -9.84
N PHE A 30 -3.22 1.57 -9.36
CA PHE A 30 -3.73 1.86 -8.02
C PHE A 30 -4.66 3.06 -7.94
N TYR A 31 -5.72 2.89 -7.13
CA TYR A 31 -6.47 4.03 -6.60
C TYR A 31 -5.61 4.82 -5.60
N SER A 32 -5.81 6.14 -5.53
CA SER A 32 -5.04 7.00 -4.62
C SER A 32 -5.86 8.17 -4.09
N TYR A 33 -6.13 8.13 -2.78
CA TYR A 33 -6.81 9.23 -2.07
C TYR A 33 -6.16 10.59 -2.33
N ARG A 34 -4.83 10.67 -2.26
CA ARG A 34 -4.10 11.94 -2.43
C ARG A 34 -4.23 12.47 -3.86
N ARG A 35 -4.19 11.60 -4.87
CA ARG A 35 -4.34 11.99 -6.27
C ARG A 35 -5.75 12.52 -6.53
N THR A 36 -6.76 11.77 -6.11
CA THR A 36 -8.17 12.17 -6.18
C THR A 36 -8.41 13.51 -5.48
N THR A 37 -7.82 13.73 -4.30
CA THR A 37 -7.91 15.00 -3.58
C THR A 37 -7.27 16.15 -4.37
N HIS A 38 -6.05 15.97 -4.90
CA HIS A 38 -5.39 17.00 -5.72
C HIS A 38 -6.18 17.33 -6.99
N ARG A 39 -6.89 16.34 -7.56
CA ARG A 39 -7.73 16.51 -8.75
C ARG A 39 -9.17 16.95 -8.44
N LYS A 40 -9.55 17.06 -7.17
CA LYS A 40 -10.92 17.41 -6.72
C LYS A 40 -11.99 16.46 -7.27
N GLU A 41 -11.64 15.19 -7.42
CA GLU A 41 -12.59 14.14 -7.77
C GLU A 41 -13.48 13.83 -6.55
N ALA A 42 -14.76 13.49 -6.79
CA ALA A 42 -15.75 13.34 -5.73
C ALA A 42 -15.52 12.12 -4.81
N ASP A 43 -14.96 11.04 -5.36
CA ASP A 43 -14.61 9.82 -4.62
C ASP A 43 -13.52 9.04 -5.36
N TYR A 44 -13.03 7.97 -4.73
CA TYR A 44 -12.02 7.06 -5.28
C TYR A 44 -12.27 5.63 -4.82
N GLY A 45 -11.88 4.67 -5.66
CA GLY A 45 -11.90 3.25 -5.30
C GLY A 45 -10.93 2.92 -4.15
N ARG A 46 -11.10 1.76 -3.52
CA ARG A 46 -10.21 1.29 -2.44
C ARG A 46 -9.70 -0.11 -2.76
N GLN A 47 -8.48 -0.36 -2.34
CA GLN A 47 -7.84 -1.67 -2.50
C GLN A 47 -7.90 -2.44 -1.19
N VAL A 48 -7.74 -3.76 -1.29
CA VAL A 48 -7.60 -4.65 -0.15
C VAL A 48 -6.32 -5.46 -0.31
N SER A 49 -5.59 -5.64 0.79
CA SER A 49 -4.53 -6.63 0.90
C SER A 49 -5.08 -7.77 1.76
N ALA A 50 -5.01 -9.00 1.26
CA ALA A 50 -5.54 -10.17 1.94
C ALA A 50 -4.50 -11.30 1.91
N ILE A 51 -4.55 -12.15 2.94
CA ILE A 51 -3.75 -13.36 3.05
C ILE A 51 -4.61 -14.44 3.70
N VAL A 52 -4.52 -15.67 3.20
CA VAL A 52 -5.28 -16.82 3.70
C VAL A 52 -4.41 -18.08 3.60
N LEU A 53 -4.64 -19.04 4.49
CA LEU A 53 -4.14 -20.40 4.33
C LEU A 53 -5.19 -21.21 3.58
N GLU A 54 -4.83 -21.77 2.44
CA GLU A 54 -5.70 -22.69 1.72
C GLU A 54 -5.75 -24.04 2.42
N LYS A 55 -6.89 -24.74 2.32
CA LYS A 55 -6.97 -26.14 2.73
C LYS A 55 -6.38 -27.00 1.63
N GLU A 56 -5.74 -28.11 2.02
CA GLU A 56 -5.41 -29.20 1.09
C GLU A 56 -6.67 -29.82 0.47
#